data_AF-A0A965XZP0-F1
#
_entry.id   AF-A0A965XZP0-F1
#
_cell.length_a   1.000
_cell.length_b   1.000
_cell.length_c   1.000
_cell.angle_alpha   90.00
_cell.angle_beta   90.00
_cell.angle_gamma   90.00
#
_symmetry.space_group_name_H-M   'P 1'
#
loop_
_entity.id
_entity.type
_entity.pdbx_description
1 polymer ?
#
loop_
_entity_poly.entity_id
_entity_poly.type
_entity_poly.pdbx_seq_one_letter_code
_entity_poly.pdbx_strand_id
1 'polypeptide(L)'
;MSKSKRVFRTLGLTVLLAALLLSTACSRIGATIDPGDWGYDSVVTYDALGGIINSRGVRETYYMDNSYVFEPAGTTNMLIKPVKDGYVLAAWYTAKEDIVDEDGNVIGYTFKAEDRWDFDEDRVQGDMTLYARWIEQASAEYIDAETGAVVFSKNLTEASPIQPLSGAAEQLILKDGYTLFDYYSDEACTIPYDFNSYVHADFAPTNRELFAQLQQEFPEYIIDHEYQEPVAEQGDEEVDQADPDPDLYIKKLGYEVATDDPEIRAAIRARKDAIIHETIDYYIENTADKVVYLKYIEGRYLRVTDREQFKQGSSYTLTGGADGLILQADIDFSGVSLEPADVLSGSIYGNGHTISNLSLTVTSRKADMSDHKQAGLFTRLENAEISDLTIENLDINVNVRSGTHVTIGALAVESENSRLSNVHFDGITINSGRGDDGEADYVLHDLIVSDKGYELENVTGTNVTVNASEFAEVNLHFTEPVTEDPADETADDDEPVTDDTEPDEAP
;
A
#
# COMPACT_ATOMS: atom_id res chain seq x y z
N MET A 1 -0.56 54.03 44.11
CA MET A 1 -1.33 55.24 43.73
C MET A 1 -0.93 55.53 42.29
N SER A 2 -1.70 55.46 41.20
CA SER A 2 -3.15 55.54 40.91
C SER A 2 -3.38 54.80 39.56
N LYS A 3 -3.98 53.60 39.54
CA LYS A 3 -5.37 53.27 39.09
C LYS A 3 -5.74 53.79 37.69
N SER A 4 -5.73 52.94 36.66
CA SER A 4 -6.82 52.01 36.24
C SER A 4 -8.17 52.71 36.01
N LYS A 5 -8.44 53.20 34.79
CA LYS A 5 -9.79 53.71 34.44
C LYS A 5 -10.21 53.72 32.96
N ARG A 6 -9.46 53.14 32.02
CA ARG A 6 -9.86 53.16 30.59
C ARG A 6 -9.86 51.83 29.82
N VAL A 7 -9.44 50.72 30.45
CA VAL A 7 -9.47 49.37 29.83
C VAL A 7 -10.71 48.55 30.26
N PHE A 8 -11.62 49.15 31.04
CA PHE A 8 -12.79 48.45 31.59
C PHE A 8 -14.14 48.89 31.00
N ARG A 9 -14.15 49.58 29.84
CA ARG A 9 -15.38 50.12 29.25
C ARG A 9 -15.76 49.58 27.86
N THR A 10 -14.92 48.79 27.22
CA THR A 10 -15.23 48.17 25.91
C THR A 10 -15.28 46.64 25.96
N LEU A 11 -14.78 46.02 27.03
CA LEU A 11 -14.98 44.58 27.29
C LEU A 11 -16.32 44.25 27.99
N GLY A 12 -17.10 45.28 28.34
CA GLY A 12 -18.39 45.15 29.03
C GLY A 12 -19.61 45.25 28.12
N LEU A 13 -19.44 45.47 26.81
CA LEU A 13 -20.57 45.63 25.88
C LEU A 13 -20.76 44.41 24.95
N THR A 14 -19.72 43.64 24.67
CA THR A 14 -19.78 42.44 23.81
C THR A 14 -20.20 41.17 24.55
N VAL A 15 -20.09 41.12 25.88
CA VAL A 15 -20.65 40.03 26.70
C VAL A 15 -22.08 40.36 27.18
N LEU A 16 -22.54 41.60 27.01
CA LEU A 16 -23.89 42.01 27.41
C LEU A 16 -24.94 41.87 26.31
N LEU A 17 -24.59 41.67 25.03
CA LEU A 17 -25.59 41.31 24.00
C LEU A 17 -25.86 39.79 23.96
N ALA A 18 -24.93 38.98 24.49
CA ALA A 18 -25.07 37.52 24.63
C ALA A 18 -25.57 37.06 26.02
N ALA A 19 -25.78 37.98 26.97
CA ALA A 19 -26.30 37.67 28.31
C ALA A 19 -27.53 38.51 28.74
N LEU A 20 -27.97 39.50 27.96
CA LEU A 20 -29.15 40.33 28.29
C LEU A 20 -30.45 39.88 27.60
N LEU A 21 -30.54 38.61 27.21
CA LEU A 21 -31.80 37.86 27.10
C LEU A 21 -31.99 36.87 28.26
N LEU A 22 -31.16 36.95 29.30
CA LEU A 22 -31.27 36.18 30.54
C LEU A 22 -31.26 37.12 31.76
N SER A 23 -32.27 38.00 31.87
CA SER A 23 -32.84 38.49 33.15
C SER A 23 -33.74 39.73 32.99
N THR A 24 -34.94 39.54 32.44
CA THR A 24 -36.12 40.20 33.03
C THR A 24 -37.09 39.11 33.46
N ALA A 25 -36.95 38.75 34.74
CA ALA A 25 -37.79 37.79 35.41
C ALA A 25 -39.24 38.28 35.46
N CYS A 26 -40.14 37.32 35.26
CA CYS A 26 -41.43 37.22 35.91
C CYS A 26 -42.45 38.33 35.64
N SER A 27 -43.15 38.23 34.50
CA SER A 27 -44.58 38.58 34.44
C SER A 27 -45.35 37.90 33.29
N ARG A 28 -44.97 36.70 32.82
CA ARG A 28 -45.83 35.82 31.98
C ARG A 28 -45.49 34.35 32.23
N ILE A 29 -45.94 33.81 33.36
CA ILE A 29 -45.89 32.38 33.65
C ILE A 29 -47.01 31.73 32.82
N GLY A 30 -46.66 30.91 31.83
CA GLY A 30 -47.59 30.03 31.14
C GLY A 30 -47.66 30.11 29.61
N ALA A 31 -46.77 30.85 28.94
CA ALA A 31 -46.60 30.70 27.49
C ALA A 31 -45.41 29.77 27.24
N THR A 32 -45.67 28.62 26.64
CA THR A 32 -44.64 27.83 25.95
C THR A 32 -43.95 28.78 24.96
N ILE A 33 -42.63 28.94 25.06
CA ILE A 33 -41.87 29.67 24.04
C ILE A 33 -41.98 28.82 22.77
N ASP A 34 -42.82 29.24 21.83
CA ASP A 34 -42.97 28.60 20.54
C ASP A 34 -41.97 29.25 19.56
N PRO A 35 -41.02 28.50 18.97
CA PRO A 35 -40.12 29.03 17.96
C PRO A 35 -40.83 29.74 16.79
N GLY A 36 -42.08 29.35 16.49
CA GLY A 36 -42.91 30.02 15.49
C GLY A 36 -43.23 31.49 15.83
N ASP A 37 -43.27 31.86 17.12
CA ASP A 37 -43.45 33.27 17.53
C ASP A 37 -42.28 34.16 17.08
N TRP A 38 -41.14 33.57 16.70
CA TRP A 38 -39.93 34.23 16.22
C TRP A 38 -39.67 34.03 14.71
N GLY A 39 -40.66 33.49 13.98
CA GLY A 39 -40.58 33.26 12.52
C GLY A 39 -39.84 31.98 12.12
N TYR A 40 -39.56 31.08 13.08
CA TYR A 40 -38.98 29.77 12.82
C TYR A 40 -40.11 28.72 12.68
N ASP A 41 -40.88 28.85 11.60
CA ASP A 41 -42.12 28.08 11.40
C ASP A 41 -41.89 26.69 10.78
N SER A 42 -40.70 26.44 10.21
CA SER A 42 -40.37 25.16 9.56
C SER A 42 -39.54 24.24 10.45
N VAL A 43 -39.96 22.98 10.57
CA VAL A 43 -39.22 21.92 11.27
C VAL A 43 -38.43 21.08 10.28
N VAL A 44 -37.10 21.09 10.39
CA VAL A 44 -36.22 20.20 9.64
C VAL A 44 -35.82 19.02 10.53
N THR A 45 -36.19 17.83 10.10
CA THR A 45 -35.90 16.56 10.79
C THR A 45 -34.70 15.89 10.15
N TYR A 46 -33.60 15.78 10.88
CA TYR A 46 -32.43 15.01 10.47
C TYR A 46 -32.57 13.58 10.99
N ASP A 47 -32.87 12.65 10.09
CA ASP A 47 -32.92 11.22 10.37
C ASP A 47 -31.59 10.56 9.98
N ALA A 48 -30.88 10.05 10.99
CA ALA A 48 -29.59 9.40 10.80
C ALA A 48 -29.70 7.97 10.29
N LEU A 49 -30.90 7.40 10.07
CA LEU A 49 -31.10 6.05 9.49
C LEU A 49 -30.16 4.97 10.05
N GLY A 50 -30.19 4.79 11.37
CA GLY A 50 -29.35 3.83 12.09
C GLY A 50 -27.99 4.36 12.56
N GLY A 51 -27.59 5.55 12.12
CA GLY A 51 -26.52 6.33 12.75
C GLY A 51 -27.00 7.13 13.97
N ILE A 52 -26.11 7.95 14.53
CA ILE A 52 -26.40 8.85 15.64
C ILE A 52 -25.92 10.28 15.38
N ILE A 53 -26.77 11.26 15.67
CA ILE A 53 -26.48 12.70 15.71
C ILE A 53 -26.63 13.15 17.16
N ASN A 54 -25.57 13.65 17.79
CA ASN A 54 -25.61 14.07 19.20
C ASN A 54 -26.22 13.00 20.13
N SER A 55 -25.86 11.72 19.92
CA SER A 55 -26.39 10.55 20.64
C SER A 55 -27.86 10.20 20.40
N ARG A 56 -28.50 10.72 19.33
CA ARG A 56 -29.88 10.39 18.95
C ARG A 56 -29.95 9.93 17.49
N GLY A 57 -30.85 9.02 17.17
CA GLY A 57 -31.08 8.60 15.76
C GLY A 57 -31.80 9.66 14.92
N VAL A 58 -32.61 10.51 15.56
CA VAL A 58 -33.35 11.59 14.90
C VAL A 58 -33.15 12.89 15.66
N ARG A 59 -32.99 14.00 14.93
CA ARG A 59 -32.86 15.34 15.50
C ARG A 59 -33.68 16.36 14.73
N GLU A 60 -34.53 17.09 15.44
CA GLU A 60 -35.34 18.17 14.89
C GLU A 60 -34.69 19.52 15.21
N THR A 61 -34.72 20.44 14.25
CA THR A 61 -34.27 21.83 14.41
C THR A 61 -35.24 22.75 13.68
N TYR A 62 -35.48 23.95 14.24
CA TYR A 62 -36.40 24.92 13.70
C TYR A 62 -35.66 25.94 12.83
N TYR A 63 -36.18 26.19 11.64
CA TYR A 63 -35.64 27.13 10.64
C TYR A 63 -36.72 28.10 10.17
N MET A 64 -36.29 29.24 9.63
CA MET A 64 -37.21 30.16 8.96
C MET A 64 -37.55 29.62 7.57
N ASP A 65 -38.76 29.88 7.09
CA ASP A 65 -39.12 29.56 5.71
C ASP A 65 -38.17 30.27 4.74
N ASN A 66 -37.80 29.57 3.67
CA ASN A 66 -36.86 30.03 2.66
C ASN A 66 -35.45 30.35 3.17
N SER A 67 -35.04 29.79 4.32
CA SER A 67 -33.69 29.93 4.86
C SER A 67 -32.76 28.77 4.49
N TYR A 68 -31.45 29.01 4.59
CA TYR A 68 -30.42 27.97 4.54
C TYR A 68 -30.44 27.11 5.80
N VAL A 69 -30.18 25.81 5.64
CA VAL A 69 -29.98 24.91 6.77
C VAL A 69 -28.49 24.70 7.05
N PHE A 70 -28.16 24.58 8.34
CA PHE A 70 -26.80 24.22 8.72
C PHE A 70 -26.51 22.77 8.41
N GLU A 71 -25.41 22.51 7.70
CA GLU A 71 -24.85 21.17 7.59
C GLU A 71 -24.49 20.64 8.99
N PRO A 72 -24.82 19.38 9.30
CA PRO A 72 -24.33 18.69 10.48
C PRO A 72 -22.80 18.56 10.47
N ALA A 73 -22.09 19.62 10.85
CA ALA A 73 -20.62 19.67 10.86
C ALA A 73 -20.05 20.43 12.09
N GLY A 74 -20.91 20.77 13.06
CA GLY A 74 -20.56 21.57 14.23
C GLY A 74 -19.83 20.81 15.35
N THR A 75 -19.51 21.54 16.43
CA THR A 75 -18.93 20.97 17.66
C THR A 75 -20.01 20.39 18.58
N THR A 76 -19.64 19.68 19.66
CA THR A 76 -20.52 18.88 20.56
C THR A 76 -21.81 19.57 21.06
N ASN A 77 -21.86 20.91 21.06
CA ASN A 77 -23.05 21.68 21.47
C ASN A 77 -23.93 22.17 20.29
N MET A 78 -23.51 21.94 19.05
CA MET A 78 -24.21 22.22 17.79
C MET A 78 -24.60 20.91 17.10
N LEU A 79 -25.27 20.99 15.94
CA LEU A 79 -25.56 19.83 15.10
C LEU A 79 -24.23 19.21 14.63
N ILE A 80 -23.83 18.06 15.20
CA ILE A 80 -22.59 17.37 14.83
C ILE A 80 -22.79 16.47 13.62
N LYS A 81 -21.70 16.18 12.91
CA LYS A 81 -21.70 15.15 11.86
C LYS A 81 -22.20 13.83 12.43
N PRO A 82 -23.21 13.18 11.80
CA PRO A 82 -23.65 11.89 12.27
C PRO A 82 -22.52 10.87 12.18
N VAL A 83 -22.57 9.88 13.06
CA VAL A 83 -21.65 8.73 13.01
C VAL A 83 -22.45 7.43 13.02
N LYS A 84 -21.99 6.45 12.25
CA LYS A 84 -22.50 5.08 12.22
C LYS A 84 -21.29 4.15 12.14
N ASP A 85 -21.18 3.23 13.08
CA ASP A 85 -19.99 2.37 13.20
C ASP A 85 -19.85 1.49 11.95
N GLY A 86 -18.67 1.49 11.33
CA GLY A 86 -18.40 0.78 10.07
C GLY A 86 -18.94 1.46 8.79
N TYR A 87 -19.51 2.67 8.89
CA TYR A 87 -20.07 3.37 7.72
C TYR A 87 -19.57 4.82 7.62
N VAL A 88 -19.51 5.32 6.38
CA VAL A 88 -19.26 6.71 6.03
C VAL A 88 -20.53 7.39 5.51
N LEU A 89 -20.75 8.65 5.90
CA LEU A 89 -21.93 9.43 5.53
C LEU A 89 -21.78 9.99 4.11
N ALA A 90 -22.52 9.45 3.14
CA ALA A 90 -22.57 9.84 1.72
C ALA A 90 -23.04 11.25 1.48
N ALA A 91 -24.31 11.46 1.80
CA ALA A 91 -25.02 12.70 1.58
C ALA A 91 -26.33 12.64 2.34
N TRP A 92 -27.06 13.75 2.31
CA TRP A 92 -28.41 13.87 2.83
C TRP A 92 -29.40 13.87 1.67
N TYR A 93 -30.55 13.23 1.86
CA TYR A 93 -31.59 13.12 0.85
C TYR A 93 -32.94 13.48 1.45
N THR A 94 -33.82 14.06 0.64
CA THR A 94 -35.17 14.45 1.04
C THR A 94 -36.17 13.28 0.95
N ALA A 95 -35.83 12.24 0.20
CA ALA A 95 -36.60 11.01 0.08
C ALA A 95 -35.70 9.77 0.09
N LYS A 96 -36.31 8.62 0.39
CA LYS A 96 -35.69 7.30 0.38
C LYS A 96 -36.70 6.24 -0.05
N GLU A 97 -36.23 5.16 -0.63
CA GLU A 97 -37.02 3.95 -0.90
C GLU A 97 -36.54 2.82 0.01
N ASP A 98 -37.48 2.14 0.69
CA ASP A 98 -37.15 1.07 1.63
C ASP A 98 -36.91 -0.25 0.88
N ILE A 99 -35.77 -0.88 1.15
CA ILE A 99 -35.47 -2.24 0.71
C ILE A 99 -35.95 -3.18 1.81
N VAL A 100 -36.87 -4.09 1.48
CA VAL A 100 -37.44 -5.05 2.43
C VAL A 100 -37.03 -6.49 2.11
N ASP A 101 -36.82 -7.30 3.15
CA ASP A 101 -36.63 -8.75 3.02
C ASP A 101 -37.95 -9.49 2.72
N GLU A 102 -37.87 -10.82 2.56
CA GLU A 102 -39.04 -11.68 2.33
C GLU A 102 -40.07 -11.65 3.47
N ASP A 103 -39.65 -11.22 4.68
CA ASP A 103 -40.48 -11.09 5.88
C ASP A 103 -41.04 -9.66 6.07
N GLY A 104 -40.70 -8.73 5.18
CA GLY A 104 -41.15 -7.33 5.20
C GLY A 104 -40.37 -6.41 6.16
N ASN A 105 -39.22 -6.85 6.67
CA ASN A 105 -38.33 -5.99 7.46
C ASN A 105 -37.44 -5.14 6.55
N VAL A 106 -37.23 -3.89 6.92
CA VAL A 106 -36.32 -3.00 6.19
C VAL A 106 -34.88 -3.42 6.42
N ILE A 107 -34.20 -3.84 5.35
CA ILE A 107 -32.80 -4.28 5.33
C ILE A 107 -31.85 -3.22 4.75
N GLY A 108 -32.39 -2.20 4.09
CA GLY A 108 -31.58 -1.14 3.48
C GLY A 108 -32.43 -0.03 2.88
N TYR A 109 -31.76 0.94 2.25
CA TYR A 109 -32.39 2.10 1.65
C TYR A 109 -31.74 2.42 0.29
N THR A 110 -32.57 2.77 -0.69
CA THR A 110 -32.13 3.31 -1.98
C THR A 110 -32.43 4.80 -2.05
N PHE A 111 -31.55 5.56 -2.70
CA PHE A 111 -31.65 7.01 -2.84
C PHE A 111 -31.47 7.40 -4.31
N LYS A 112 -32.23 8.41 -4.76
CA LYS A 112 -32.12 8.96 -6.12
C LYS A 112 -31.33 10.25 -6.10
N ALA A 113 -30.59 10.50 -7.18
CA ALA A 113 -29.79 11.71 -7.30
C ALA A 113 -30.61 13.00 -7.23
N GLU A 114 -31.81 12.99 -7.79
CA GLU A 114 -32.75 14.11 -7.77
C GLU A 114 -33.22 14.52 -6.36
N ASP A 115 -33.19 13.59 -5.40
CA ASP A 115 -33.63 13.83 -4.03
C ASP A 115 -32.49 14.33 -3.12
N ARG A 116 -31.27 14.48 -3.64
CA ARG A 116 -30.09 14.91 -2.87
C ARG A 116 -30.28 16.34 -2.36
N TRP A 117 -30.08 16.51 -1.07
CA TRP A 117 -30.06 17.82 -0.43
C TRP A 117 -28.70 18.49 -0.58
N ASP A 118 -28.70 19.73 -1.02
CA ASP A 118 -27.52 20.57 -1.17
C ASP A 118 -27.53 21.70 -0.14
N PHE A 119 -26.64 21.64 0.84
CA PHE A 119 -26.58 22.64 1.92
C PHE A 119 -26.18 24.04 1.45
N ASP A 120 -25.57 24.15 0.26
CA ASP A 120 -25.05 25.40 -0.28
C ASP A 120 -26.04 26.10 -1.22
N GLU A 121 -27.02 25.36 -1.75
CA GLU A 121 -28.00 25.86 -2.72
C GLU A 121 -29.46 25.72 -2.29
N ASP A 122 -29.82 24.73 -1.45
CA ASP A 122 -31.20 24.47 -1.07
C ASP A 122 -31.72 25.41 0.03
N ARG A 123 -33.04 25.55 0.06
CA ARG A 123 -33.78 26.35 1.05
C ARG A 123 -34.90 25.54 1.64
N VAL A 124 -35.18 25.77 2.91
CA VAL A 124 -36.35 25.19 3.59
C VAL A 124 -37.64 25.73 2.97
N GLN A 125 -38.57 24.86 2.59
CA GLN A 125 -39.86 25.22 1.98
C GLN A 125 -41.06 24.81 2.86
N GLY A 126 -40.83 24.55 4.15
CA GLY A 126 -41.77 23.96 5.08
C GLY A 126 -41.13 22.82 5.88
N ASP A 127 -41.97 22.13 6.66
CA ASP A 127 -41.58 20.92 7.38
C ASP A 127 -41.02 19.86 6.42
N MET A 128 -39.81 19.39 6.69
CA MET A 128 -39.12 18.41 5.84
C MET A 128 -38.25 17.45 6.65
N THR A 129 -37.90 16.33 6.04
CA THR A 129 -37.00 15.33 6.61
C THR A 129 -35.80 15.13 5.69
N LEU A 130 -34.61 15.16 6.28
CA LEU A 130 -33.35 14.83 5.63
C LEU A 130 -32.86 13.48 6.15
N TYR A 131 -32.64 12.55 5.23
CA TYR A 131 -32.21 11.19 5.49
C TYR A 131 -30.72 11.03 5.20
N ALA A 132 -29.98 10.51 6.16
CA ALA A 132 -28.56 10.20 6.00
C ALA A 132 -28.36 8.93 5.16
N ARG A 133 -27.68 9.05 4.01
CA ARG A 133 -27.22 7.88 3.24
C ARG A 133 -25.88 7.41 3.79
N TRP A 134 -25.80 6.12 4.14
CA TRP A 134 -24.60 5.47 4.65
C TRP A 134 -24.03 4.51 3.64
N ILE A 135 -22.72 4.50 3.51
CA ILE A 135 -21.97 3.55 2.68
C ILE A 135 -20.97 2.84 3.58
N GLU A 136 -20.78 1.55 3.36
CA GLU A 136 -19.83 0.75 4.14
C GLU A 136 -18.44 1.33 4.00
N GLN A 137 -17.75 1.47 5.13
CA GLN A 137 -16.39 1.96 5.12
C GLN A 137 -15.51 0.89 4.48
N ALA A 138 -14.65 1.31 3.55
CA ALA A 138 -13.62 0.46 2.99
C ALA A 138 -12.87 -0.31 4.09
N SER A 139 -12.81 -1.63 3.99
CA SER A 139 -12.08 -2.47 4.93
C SER A 139 -11.33 -3.58 4.20
N ALA A 140 -10.20 -4.00 4.77
CA ALA A 140 -9.49 -5.19 4.33
C ALA A 140 -9.58 -6.28 5.41
N GLU A 141 -9.86 -7.49 4.96
CA GLU A 141 -9.85 -8.70 5.78
C GLU A 141 -8.63 -9.54 5.45
N TYR A 142 -7.94 -10.01 6.47
CA TYR A 142 -6.82 -10.93 6.35
C TYR A 142 -7.27 -12.28 6.90
N ILE A 143 -7.28 -13.28 6.03
CA ILE A 143 -7.85 -14.60 6.28
C ILE A 143 -6.73 -15.63 6.34
N ASP A 144 -6.73 -16.48 7.36
CA ASP A 144 -5.89 -17.68 7.34
C ASP A 144 -6.43 -18.63 6.26
N ALA A 145 -5.63 -18.86 5.21
CA ALA A 145 -6.04 -19.61 4.03
C ALA A 145 -6.36 -21.09 4.31
N GLU A 146 -5.81 -21.67 5.39
CA GLU A 146 -6.06 -23.05 5.76
C GLU A 146 -7.39 -23.21 6.50
N THR A 147 -7.73 -22.22 7.34
CA THR A 147 -8.91 -22.30 8.21
C THR A 147 -10.13 -21.52 7.71
N GLY A 148 -9.93 -20.59 6.79
CA GLY A 148 -10.94 -19.62 6.35
C GLY A 148 -11.33 -18.59 7.42
N ALA A 149 -10.59 -18.52 8.53
CA ALA A 149 -10.88 -17.58 9.61
C ALA A 149 -10.29 -16.20 9.33
N VAL A 150 -11.09 -15.14 9.52
CA VAL A 150 -10.60 -13.75 9.55
C VAL A 150 -9.76 -13.58 10.81
N VAL A 151 -8.44 -13.43 10.64
CA VAL A 151 -7.49 -13.28 11.76
C VAL A 151 -7.16 -11.81 12.05
N PHE A 152 -7.35 -10.93 11.07
CA PHE A 152 -7.16 -9.50 11.22
C PHE A 152 -8.06 -8.74 10.24
N SER A 153 -8.64 -7.63 10.68
CA SER A 153 -9.37 -6.71 9.82
C SER A 153 -9.03 -5.27 10.16
N LYS A 154 -9.08 -4.39 9.16
CA LYS A 154 -8.87 -2.96 9.37
C LYS A 154 -9.67 -2.14 8.37
N ASN A 155 -10.03 -0.94 8.78
CA ASN A 155 -10.60 0.05 7.88
C ASN A 155 -9.47 0.68 7.05
N LEU A 156 -9.73 0.86 5.76
CA LEU A 156 -8.83 1.46 4.80
C LEU A 156 -9.06 2.97 4.76
N THR A 157 -7.97 3.71 4.83
CA THR A 157 -7.94 5.16 4.68
C THR A 157 -6.75 5.54 3.80
N GLU A 158 -6.71 6.76 3.30
CA GLU A 158 -5.55 7.28 2.55
C GLU A 158 -4.24 7.09 3.33
N ALA A 159 -4.27 7.35 4.64
CA ALA A 159 -3.12 7.19 5.53
C ALA A 159 -2.83 5.72 5.94
N SER A 160 -3.76 4.80 5.72
CA SER A 160 -3.61 3.39 6.03
C SER A 160 -4.21 2.52 4.91
N PRO A 161 -3.55 2.47 3.74
CA PRO A 161 -3.98 1.62 2.65
C PRO A 161 -3.78 0.15 3.00
N ILE A 162 -4.28 -0.74 2.14
CA ILE A 162 -3.98 -2.17 2.26
C ILE A 162 -2.48 -2.38 2.09
N GLN A 163 -1.87 -3.16 2.99
CA GLN A 163 -0.43 -3.33 3.05
C GLN A 163 -0.09 -4.65 3.77
N PRO A 164 1.14 -5.16 3.65
CA PRO A 164 1.62 -6.21 4.53
C PRO A 164 1.40 -5.83 6.00
N LEU A 165 1.08 -6.81 6.83
CA LEU A 165 0.87 -6.56 8.25
C LEU A 165 2.15 -6.03 8.89
N SER A 166 2.01 -5.05 9.78
CA SER A 166 3.15 -4.57 10.54
C SER A 166 3.62 -5.65 11.50
N GLY A 167 4.89 -5.63 11.92
CA GLY A 167 5.40 -6.59 12.90
C GLY A 167 4.58 -6.64 14.21
N ALA A 168 3.89 -5.55 14.57
CA ALA A 168 2.97 -5.54 15.71
C ALA A 168 1.64 -6.25 15.41
N ALA A 169 1.11 -6.12 14.19
CA ALA A 169 -0.09 -6.83 13.77
C ALA A 169 0.19 -8.32 13.55
N GLU A 170 1.35 -8.67 13.01
CA GLU A 170 1.79 -10.06 12.85
C GLU A 170 1.89 -10.79 14.20
N GLN A 171 2.31 -10.09 15.27
CA GLN A 171 2.34 -10.66 16.62
C GLN A 171 0.95 -11.05 17.16
N LEU A 172 -0.13 -10.42 16.65
CA LEU A 172 -1.49 -10.73 17.08
C LEU A 172 -2.08 -11.96 16.38
N ILE A 173 -1.49 -12.37 15.26
CA ILE A 173 -1.96 -13.50 14.42
C ILE A 173 -1.01 -14.69 14.45
N LEU A 174 -0.09 -14.74 15.42
CA LEU A 174 0.86 -15.85 15.56
C LEU A 174 0.11 -17.17 15.78
N LYS A 175 0.53 -18.19 15.02
CA LYS A 175 0.07 -19.57 15.13
C LYS A 175 1.20 -20.42 15.70
N ASP A 176 0.95 -21.09 16.82
CA ASP A 176 1.98 -21.86 17.53
C ASP A 176 2.61 -22.92 16.63
N GLY A 177 3.92 -22.84 16.43
CA GLY A 177 4.68 -23.77 15.58
C GLY A 177 4.63 -23.46 14.09
N TYR A 178 4.02 -22.34 13.69
CA TYR A 178 3.95 -21.91 12.30
C TYR A 178 4.58 -20.52 12.12
N THR A 179 5.01 -20.25 10.88
CA THR A 179 5.47 -18.93 10.46
C THR A 179 4.63 -18.46 9.27
N LEU A 180 4.27 -17.18 9.25
CA LEU A 180 3.63 -16.55 8.09
C LEU A 180 4.60 -16.63 6.89
N PHE A 181 4.18 -17.25 5.81
CA PHE A 181 4.97 -17.38 4.59
C PHE A 181 4.85 -16.12 3.75
N ASP A 182 3.65 -15.86 3.21
CA ASP A 182 3.36 -14.71 2.37
C ASP A 182 1.83 -14.45 2.25
N TYR A 183 1.48 -13.42 1.49
CA TYR A 183 0.14 -12.92 1.23
C TYR A 183 -0.32 -13.27 -0.19
N TYR A 184 -1.57 -13.71 -0.33
CA TYR A 184 -2.16 -14.18 -1.58
C TYR A 184 -3.54 -13.58 -1.83
N SER A 185 -3.92 -13.50 -3.10
CA SER A 185 -5.25 -13.02 -3.54
C SER A 185 -6.30 -14.13 -3.63
N ASP A 186 -5.88 -15.39 -3.59
CA ASP A 186 -6.74 -16.57 -3.66
C ASP A 186 -6.54 -17.49 -2.45
N GLU A 187 -7.60 -18.20 -2.07
CA GLU A 187 -7.61 -19.17 -0.98
C GLU A 187 -6.61 -20.32 -1.20
N ALA A 188 -6.36 -20.69 -2.47
CA ALA A 188 -5.39 -21.74 -2.80
C ALA A 188 -3.93 -21.28 -2.67
N CYS A 189 -3.69 -20.00 -2.35
CA CYS A 189 -2.36 -19.39 -2.23
C CYS A 189 -1.47 -19.64 -3.46
N THR A 190 -2.02 -19.37 -4.64
CA THR A 190 -1.32 -19.55 -5.93
C THR A 190 -0.96 -18.23 -6.60
N ILE A 191 -1.66 -17.14 -6.27
CA ILE A 191 -1.49 -15.81 -6.85
C ILE A 191 -1.06 -14.85 -5.73
N PRO A 192 0.22 -14.41 -5.71
CA PRO A 192 0.71 -13.43 -4.74
C PRO A 192 -0.15 -12.17 -4.71
N TYR A 193 -0.34 -11.60 -3.52
CA TYR A 193 -1.14 -10.40 -3.37
C TYR A 193 -0.39 -9.15 -3.84
N ASP A 194 -0.94 -8.43 -4.82
CA ASP A 194 -0.40 -7.12 -5.22
C ASP A 194 -0.99 -5.99 -4.35
N PHE A 195 -0.21 -5.52 -3.39
CA PHE A 195 -0.60 -4.41 -2.52
C PHE A 195 -0.69 -3.05 -3.22
N ASN A 196 -0.14 -2.91 -4.44
CA ASN A 196 -0.24 -1.68 -5.22
C ASN A 196 -1.52 -1.61 -6.06
N SER A 197 -2.27 -2.71 -6.15
CA SER A 197 -3.51 -2.78 -6.92
C SER A 197 -4.62 -1.90 -6.36
N TYR A 198 -4.60 -1.62 -5.05
CA TYR A 198 -5.60 -0.79 -4.38
C TYR A 198 -5.12 0.66 -4.29
N VAL A 199 -5.88 1.56 -4.90
CA VAL A 199 -5.74 3.00 -4.71
C VAL A 199 -6.92 3.46 -3.87
N HIS A 200 -6.62 4.09 -2.73
CA HIS A 200 -7.67 4.67 -1.90
C HIS A 200 -8.35 5.80 -2.66
N ALA A 201 -9.67 5.72 -2.75
CA ALA A 201 -10.50 6.78 -3.28
C ALA A 201 -11.19 7.47 -2.12
N ASP A 202 -11.03 8.79 -2.03
CA ASP A 202 -11.83 9.56 -1.10
C ASP A 202 -13.29 9.48 -1.49
N PHE A 203 -14.11 9.44 -0.46
CA PHE A 203 -15.49 9.07 -0.54
C PHE A 203 -16.40 10.14 -1.18
N ALA A 204 -15.99 11.41 -1.13
CA ALA A 204 -16.68 12.50 -1.80
C ALA A 204 -15.66 13.53 -2.31
N PRO A 205 -15.83 14.07 -3.53
CA PRO A 205 -14.99 15.14 -4.00
C PRO A 205 -15.20 16.36 -3.10
N THR A 206 -14.13 17.08 -2.79
CA THR A 206 -14.26 18.37 -2.13
C THR A 206 -15.06 19.32 -3.02
N ASN A 207 -15.78 20.28 -2.41
CA ASN A 207 -16.52 21.29 -3.20
C ASN A 207 -15.61 22.00 -4.22
N ARG A 208 -14.32 22.19 -3.92
CA ARG A 208 -13.36 22.72 -4.88
C ARG A 208 -13.13 21.82 -6.09
N GLU A 209 -12.97 20.50 -5.89
CA GLU A 209 -12.78 19.54 -6.99
C GLU A 209 -14.04 19.43 -7.84
N LEU A 210 -15.20 19.40 -7.19
CA LEU A 210 -16.50 19.42 -7.84
C LEU A 210 -16.66 20.65 -8.75
N PHE A 211 -16.43 21.86 -8.24
CA PHE A 211 -16.54 23.09 -9.03
C PHE A 211 -15.44 23.22 -10.10
N ALA A 212 -14.24 22.69 -9.86
CA ALA A 212 -13.20 22.63 -10.89
C ALA A 212 -13.60 21.71 -12.06
N GLN A 213 -14.23 20.57 -11.79
CA GLN A 213 -14.76 19.69 -12.84
C GLN A 213 -15.94 20.35 -13.56
N LEU A 214 -16.88 20.95 -12.82
CA LEU A 214 -18.01 21.65 -13.41
C LEU A 214 -17.56 22.83 -14.27
N GLN A 215 -16.50 23.56 -13.90
CA GLN A 215 -15.90 24.61 -14.73
C GLN A 215 -15.34 24.07 -16.05
N GLN A 216 -14.75 22.88 -16.07
CA GLN A 216 -14.27 22.27 -17.32
C GLN A 216 -15.41 21.88 -18.26
N GLU A 217 -16.54 21.42 -17.70
CA GLU A 217 -17.72 21.01 -18.47
C GLU A 217 -18.62 22.18 -18.88
N PHE A 218 -18.69 23.23 -18.04
CA PHE A 218 -19.49 24.44 -18.25
C PHE A 218 -18.63 25.73 -18.17
N PRO A 219 -17.58 25.88 -19.00
CA PRO A 219 -16.63 26.99 -18.88
C PRO A 219 -17.24 28.35 -19.18
N GLU A 220 -18.37 28.39 -19.90
CA GLU A 220 -19.09 29.63 -20.19
C GLU A 220 -19.95 30.11 -19.01
N TYR A 221 -20.28 29.21 -18.08
CA TYR A 221 -21.23 29.49 -16.98
C TYR A 221 -20.58 29.45 -15.60
N ILE A 222 -19.47 28.74 -15.41
CA ILE A 222 -18.75 28.69 -14.13
C ILE A 222 -17.40 29.37 -14.34
N ILE A 223 -17.30 30.62 -13.87
CA ILE A 223 -16.12 31.46 -14.06
C ILE A 223 -15.38 31.67 -12.75
N ASP A 224 -14.09 32.02 -12.83
CA ASP A 224 -13.30 32.38 -11.64
C ASP A 224 -13.83 33.68 -11.03
N HIS A 225 -13.91 33.71 -9.70
CA HIS A 225 -14.38 34.84 -8.92
C HIS A 225 -13.45 35.12 -7.74
N GLU A 226 -12.91 36.33 -7.66
CA GLU A 226 -12.14 36.77 -6.49
C GLU A 226 -13.08 37.33 -5.42
N TYR A 227 -13.46 36.49 -4.45
CA TYR A 227 -14.29 36.94 -3.34
C TYR A 227 -13.53 37.90 -2.41
N GLN A 228 -14.11 39.08 -2.17
CA GLN A 228 -13.63 40.03 -1.17
C GLN A 228 -14.63 40.09 -0.02
N GLU A 229 -14.16 39.80 1.20
CA GLU A 229 -14.99 39.98 2.39
C GLU A 229 -15.39 41.45 2.53
N PRO A 230 -16.69 41.75 2.70
CA PRO A 230 -17.11 43.13 2.91
C PRO A 230 -16.48 43.68 4.18
N VAL A 231 -15.75 44.79 4.05
CA VAL A 231 -15.11 45.45 5.19
C VAL A 231 -16.20 46.03 6.09
N ALA A 232 -16.30 45.53 7.32
CA ALA A 232 -17.24 46.06 8.30
C ALA A 232 -16.85 47.51 8.66
N GLU A 233 -17.48 48.50 8.03
CA GLU A 233 -17.33 49.90 8.45
C GLU A 233 -17.98 50.09 9.82
N GLN A 234 -17.18 50.54 10.80
CA GLN A 234 -17.68 50.95 12.11
C GLN A 234 -18.44 52.28 11.96
N GLY A 235 -19.73 52.20 11.65
CA GLY A 235 -20.63 53.34 11.61
C GLY A 235 -22.08 52.87 11.59
N ASP A 236 -22.84 53.20 12.62
CA ASP A 236 -24.26 52.93 12.75
C ASP A 236 -25.07 53.59 11.62
N GLU A 237 -25.42 52.85 10.56
CA GLU A 237 -26.63 53.09 9.75
C GLU A 237 -27.15 51.71 9.31
N GLU A 238 -28.48 51.56 9.28
CA GLU A 238 -29.24 50.34 9.00
C GLU A 238 -28.48 49.33 8.12
N VAL A 239 -28.27 48.11 8.63
CA VAL A 239 -27.91 46.98 7.78
C VAL A 239 -29.11 46.79 6.87
N ASP A 240 -29.07 47.43 5.69
CA ASP A 240 -29.95 47.12 4.59
C ASP A 240 -29.89 45.59 4.49
N GLN A 241 -31.04 44.93 4.61
CA GLN A 241 -31.13 43.49 4.41
C GLN A 241 -30.83 43.25 2.94
N ALA A 242 -29.55 43.30 2.58
CA ALA A 242 -29.06 42.97 1.27
C ALA A 242 -29.61 41.58 0.97
N ASP A 243 -30.33 41.50 -0.14
CA ASP A 243 -30.92 40.26 -0.64
C ASP A 243 -29.86 39.16 -0.50
N PRO A 244 -30.14 38.05 0.22
CA PRO A 244 -29.13 37.04 0.47
C PRO A 244 -28.63 36.51 -0.87
N ASP A 245 -27.38 36.85 -1.21
CA ASP A 245 -26.72 36.42 -2.43
C ASP A 245 -26.77 34.89 -2.49
N PRO A 246 -27.56 34.31 -3.41
CA PRO A 246 -27.80 32.87 -3.43
C PRO A 246 -26.52 32.08 -3.72
N ASP A 247 -25.51 32.75 -4.27
CA ASP A 247 -24.25 32.17 -4.74
C ASP A 247 -23.08 32.53 -3.82
N LEU A 248 -23.35 33.10 -2.63
CA LEU A 248 -22.34 33.52 -1.67
C LEU A 248 -21.33 32.41 -1.35
N TYR A 249 -21.82 31.17 -1.23
CA TYR A 249 -20.98 30.02 -0.94
C TYR A 249 -20.05 29.68 -2.13
N ILE A 250 -20.61 29.69 -3.35
CA ILE A 250 -19.87 29.43 -4.59
C ILE A 250 -18.79 30.50 -4.81
N LYS A 251 -19.13 31.78 -4.56
CA LYS A 251 -18.20 32.91 -4.60
C LYS A 251 -17.06 32.75 -3.61
N LYS A 252 -17.35 32.31 -2.38
CA LYS A 252 -16.32 32.01 -1.37
C LYS A 252 -15.38 30.88 -1.77
N LEU A 253 -15.83 29.95 -2.61
CA LEU A 253 -14.98 28.90 -3.19
C LEU A 253 -14.11 29.39 -4.35
N GLY A 254 -14.30 30.63 -4.79
CA GLY A 254 -13.57 31.24 -5.89
C GLY A 254 -14.26 31.12 -7.25
N TYR A 255 -15.55 30.78 -7.29
CA TYR A 255 -16.32 30.58 -8.52
C TYR A 255 -17.57 31.45 -8.57
N GLU A 256 -18.05 31.78 -9.75
CA GLU A 256 -19.33 32.46 -9.97
C GLU A 256 -20.12 31.74 -11.06
N VAL A 257 -21.40 31.49 -10.79
CA VAL A 257 -22.33 30.97 -11.80
C VAL A 257 -22.86 32.15 -12.61
N ALA A 258 -22.23 32.43 -13.75
CA ALA A 258 -22.50 33.59 -14.61
C ALA A 258 -23.80 33.42 -15.45
N THR A 259 -24.87 32.90 -14.87
CA THR A 259 -26.16 32.72 -15.53
C THR A 259 -27.33 32.72 -14.54
N ASP A 260 -28.39 33.44 -14.90
CA ASP A 260 -29.68 33.45 -14.19
C ASP A 260 -30.72 32.53 -14.87
N ASP A 261 -30.35 31.83 -15.96
CA ASP A 261 -31.26 30.95 -16.69
C ASP A 261 -31.60 29.71 -15.84
N PRO A 262 -32.86 29.51 -15.42
CA PRO A 262 -33.24 28.40 -14.55
C PRO A 262 -32.97 27.02 -15.17
N GLU A 263 -33.03 26.88 -16.49
CA GLU A 263 -32.75 25.59 -17.15
C GLU A 263 -31.26 25.26 -17.09
N ILE A 264 -30.39 26.25 -17.27
CA ILE A 264 -28.94 26.07 -17.20
C ILE A 264 -28.50 25.81 -15.76
N ARG A 265 -29.06 26.54 -14.78
CA ARG A 265 -28.78 26.29 -13.35
C ARG A 265 -29.23 24.90 -12.92
N ALA A 266 -30.40 24.44 -13.38
CA ALA A 266 -30.86 23.08 -13.15
C ALA A 266 -29.94 22.03 -13.79
N ALA A 267 -29.41 22.28 -14.98
CA ALA A 267 -28.44 21.38 -15.64
C ALA A 267 -27.11 21.30 -14.89
N ILE A 268 -26.55 22.43 -14.43
CA ILE A 268 -25.33 22.46 -13.61
C ILE A 268 -25.55 21.68 -12.31
N ARG A 269 -26.69 21.88 -11.65
CA ARG A 269 -27.06 21.12 -10.44
C ARG A 269 -27.19 19.63 -10.72
N ALA A 270 -27.91 19.23 -11.76
CA ALA A 270 -28.07 17.82 -12.12
C ALA A 270 -26.71 17.16 -12.41
N ARG A 271 -25.79 17.88 -13.06
CA ARG A 271 -24.42 17.38 -13.29
C ARG A 271 -23.61 17.27 -12.00
N LYS A 272 -23.71 18.26 -11.12
CA LYS A 272 -23.11 18.21 -9.77
C LYS A 272 -23.58 16.96 -9.00
N ASP A 273 -24.88 16.70 -8.99
CA ASP A 273 -25.48 15.55 -8.33
C ASP A 273 -24.99 14.23 -8.97
N ALA A 274 -24.87 14.19 -10.30
CA ALA A 274 -24.35 13.05 -11.04
C ALA A 274 -22.88 12.75 -10.70
N ILE A 275 -22.00 13.76 -10.66
CA ILE A 275 -20.57 13.58 -10.28
C ILE A 275 -20.44 12.98 -8.88
N ILE A 276 -21.26 13.44 -7.93
CA ILE A 276 -21.26 12.91 -6.56
C ILE A 276 -21.72 11.44 -6.55
N HIS A 277 -22.76 11.09 -7.32
CA HIS A 277 -23.22 9.71 -7.43
C HIS A 277 -22.19 8.80 -8.12
N GLU A 278 -21.57 9.25 -9.21
CA GLU A 278 -20.49 8.54 -9.90
C GLU A 278 -19.32 8.27 -8.95
N THR A 279 -18.95 9.24 -8.09
CA THR A 279 -17.89 9.06 -7.10
C THR A 279 -18.28 8.07 -6.01
N ILE A 280 -19.53 8.13 -5.54
CA ILE A 280 -20.09 7.18 -4.58
C ILE A 280 -20.06 5.75 -5.13
N ASP A 281 -20.50 5.55 -6.38
CA ASP A 281 -20.56 4.24 -7.00
C ASP A 281 -19.15 3.68 -7.22
N TYR A 282 -18.21 4.52 -7.70
CA TYR A 282 -16.81 4.15 -7.80
C TYR A 282 -16.22 3.77 -6.44
N TYR A 283 -16.54 4.50 -5.37
CA TYR A 283 -16.10 4.14 -4.02
C TYR A 283 -16.64 2.77 -3.61
N ILE A 284 -17.94 2.50 -3.81
CA ILE A 284 -18.55 1.21 -3.46
C ILE A 284 -17.87 0.07 -4.22
N GLU A 285 -17.67 0.21 -5.53
CA GLU A 285 -17.01 -0.81 -6.36
C GLU A 285 -15.54 -1.01 -5.98
N ASN A 286 -14.80 0.10 -5.77
CA ASN A 286 -13.38 0.04 -5.43
C ASN A 286 -13.13 -0.49 -4.02
N THR A 287 -14.11 -0.40 -3.12
CA THR A 287 -13.98 -0.82 -1.72
C THR A 287 -14.62 -2.17 -1.42
N ALA A 288 -15.33 -2.75 -2.40
CA ALA A 288 -15.90 -4.08 -2.29
C ALA A 288 -14.82 -5.16 -2.07
N ASP A 289 -15.11 -6.05 -1.10
CA ASP A 289 -14.49 -7.35 -0.83
C ASP A 289 -12.96 -7.38 -0.98
N LYS A 290 -12.25 -6.60 -0.16
CA LYS A 290 -10.78 -6.66 -0.08
C LYS A 290 -10.35 -7.76 0.89
N VAL A 291 -10.03 -8.92 0.33
CA VAL A 291 -9.57 -10.09 1.08
C VAL A 291 -8.12 -10.39 0.75
N VAL A 292 -7.31 -10.59 1.79
CA VAL A 292 -5.92 -11.04 1.70
C VAL A 292 -5.80 -12.39 2.38
N TYR A 293 -5.39 -13.41 1.64
CA TYR A 293 -5.16 -14.75 2.19
C TYR A 293 -3.74 -14.87 2.71
N LEU A 294 -3.60 -15.35 3.94
CA LEU A 294 -2.35 -15.57 4.63
C LEU A 294 -1.98 -17.05 4.53
N LYS A 295 -0.82 -17.34 3.95
CA LYS A 295 -0.27 -18.70 3.94
C LYS A 295 0.66 -18.88 5.13
N TYR A 296 0.40 -19.87 5.96
CA TYR A 296 1.31 -20.28 7.02
C TYR A 296 2.06 -21.55 6.64
N ILE A 297 3.32 -21.65 7.04
CA ILE A 297 4.10 -22.89 6.95
C ILE A 297 4.49 -23.35 8.35
N GLU A 298 4.51 -24.67 8.55
CA GLU A 298 4.96 -25.27 9.80
C GLU A 298 6.46 -25.06 9.96
N GLY A 299 6.90 -24.64 11.15
CA GLY A 299 8.28 -24.31 11.46
C GLY A 299 8.46 -22.87 11.93
N ARG A 300 9.65 -22.59 12.47
CA ARG A 300 10.10 -21.30 12.99
C ARG A 300 11.14 -20.73 12.04
N TYR A 301 10.65 -20.01 11.04
CA TYR A 301 11.47 -19.32 10.05
C TYR A 301 11.71 -17.88 10.46
N LEU A 302 12.89 -17.36 10.11
CA LEU A 302 13.15 -15.92 10.16
C LEU A 302 12.65 -15.28 8.87
N ARG A 303 11.64 -14.41 8.96
CA ARG A 303 11.21 -13.58 7.83
C ARG A 303 12.12 -12.36 7.71
N VAL A 304 12.80 -12.24 6.57
CA VAL A 304 13.86 -11.25 6.35
C VAL A 304 13.36 -10.19 5.38
N THR A 305 13.35 -8.94 5.85
CA THR A 305 13.04 -7.74 5.07
C THR A 305 14.24 -6.81 4.95
N ASP A 306 15.24 -6.95 5.83
CA ASP A 306 16.40 -6.07 5.89
C ASP A 306 17.67 -6.81 6.31
N ARG A 307 18.82 -6.39 5.75
CA ARG A 307 20.13 -7.00 6.01
C ARG A 307 20.56 -6.97 7.48
N GLU A 308 20.09 -6.01 8.28
CA GLU A 308 20.45 -5.91 9.69
C GLU A 308 19.98 -7.14 10.49
N GLN A 309 19.01 -7.91 9.97
CA GLN A 309 18.58 -9.17 10.58
C GLN A 309 19.66 -10.26 10.51
N PHE A 310 20.67 -10.12 9.63
CA PHE A 310 21.81 -11.03 9.52
C PHE A 310 23.04 -10.59 10.33
N LYS A 311 22.94 -9.48 11.07
CA LYS A 311 24.08 -8.90 11.77
C LYS A 311 24.44 -9.70 13.02
N GLN A 312 25.69 -10.14 13.09
CA GLN A 312 26.27 -10.82 14.23
C GLN A 312 27.48 -10.05 14.76
N GLY A 313 27.24 -9.21 15.77
CA GLY A 313 28.28 -8.34 16.32
C GLY A 313 28.72 -7.29 15.30
N SER A 314 29.90 -7.49 14.70
CA SER A 314 30.48 -6.60 13.68
C SER A 314 30.47 -7.17 12.26
N SER A 315 30.05 -8.42 12.07
CA SER A 315 29.97 -9.11 10.78
C SER A 315 28.52 -9.43 10.43
N TYR A 316 28.31 -9.87 9.19
CA TYR A 316 27.02 -10.39 8.72
C TYR A 316 27.18 -11.85 8.34
N THR A 317 26.20 -12.67 8.67
CA THR A 317 26.20 -14.10 8.36
C THR A 317 24.79 -14.51 7.96
N LEU A 318 24.66 -15.21 6.84
CA LEU A 318 23.38 -15.74 6.36
C LEU A 318 22.88 -16.84 7.31
N THR A 319 22.13 -16.42 8.32
CA THR A 319 21.56 -17.26 9.37
C THR A 319 20.06 -17.01 9.47
N GLY A 320 19.32 -18.05 9.84
CA GLY A 320 17.86 -18.02 9.92
C GLY A 320 17.32 -18.31 11.32
N GLY A 321 16.03 -18.55 11.39
CA GLY A 321 15.36 -19.15 12.53
C GLY A 321 15.76 -20.62 12.71
N ALA A 322 15.05 -21.33 13.60
CA ALA A 322 15.38 -22.73 13.90
C ALA A 322 15.23 -23.63 12.67
N ASP A 323 14.27 -23.32 11.80
CA ASP A 323 13.94 -24.12 10.62
C ASP A 323 14.37 -23.44 9.31
N GLY A 324 14.99 -22.26 9.37
CA GLY A 324 15.54 -21.54 8.22
C GLY A 324 15.04 -20.10 8.08
N LEU A 325 14.98 -19.59 6.85
CA LEU A 325 14.61 -18.20 6.57
C LEU A 325 13.70 -18.06 5.35
N ILE A 326 12.92 -16.99 5.33
CA ILE A 326 12.05 -16.59 4.21
C ILE A 326 12.40 -15.15 3.85
N LEU A 327 12.79 -14.89 2.61
CA LEU A 327 12.97 -13.53 2.13
C LEU A 327 11.61 -12.88 1.81
N GLN A 328 11.50 -11.60 2.11
CA GLN A 328 10.32 -10.76 1.87
C GLN A 328 10.68 -9.46 1.13
N ALA A 329 11.97 -9.30 0.82
CA ALA A 329 12.54 -8.20 0.07
C ALA A 329 13.91 -8.62 -0.47
N ASP A 330 14.39 -7.89 -1.47
CA ASP A 330 15.76 -8.03 -1.96
C ASP A 330 16.74 -7.49 -0.91
N ILE A 331 17.84 -8.22 -0.69
CA ILE A 331 18.80 -7.94 0.38
C ILE A 331 20.16 -7.59 -0.23
N ASP A 332 20.60 -6.34 -0.07
CA ASP A 332 21.87 -5.84 -0.57
C ASP A 332 22.96 -5.78 0.52
N PHE A 333 24.03 -6.54 0.36
CA PHE A 333 25.20 -6.55 1.26
C PHE A 333 26.34 -5.61 0.84
N SER A 334 26.07 -4.64 -0.04
CA SER A 334 27.06 -3.66 -0.48
C SER A 334 27.70 -2.92 0.70
N GLY A 335 29.04 -2.85 0.67
CA GLY A 335 29.85 -2.14 1.67
C GLY A 335 30.07 -2.89 2.99
N VAL A 336 29.56 -4.11 3.15
CA VAL A 336 29.82 -4.95 4.33
C VAL A 336 30.51 -6.25 3.93
N SER A 337 31.26 -6.84 4.87
CA SER A 337 31.87 -8.16 4.69
C SER A 337 31.02 -9.22 5.39
N LEU A 338 30.82 -10.33 4.69
CA LEU A 338 30.17 -11.51 5.25
C LEU A 338 31.21 -12.45 5.85
N GLU A 339 30.78 -13.17 6.89
CA GLU A 339 31.46 -14.37 7.36
C GLU A 339 30.67 -15.60 6.91
N PRO A 340 31.34 -16.71 6.54
CA PRO A 340 30.67 -17.95 6.19
C PRO A 340 29.74 -18.41 7.30
N ALA A 341 28.52 -18.83 6.93
CA ALA A 341 27.66 -19.56 7.85
C ALA A 341 28.25 -20.97 8.06
N ASP A 342 28.11 -21.53 9.27
CA ASP A 342 28.67 -22.85 9.58
C ASP A 342 27.82 -23.95 8.90
N VAL A 343 26.71 -24.37 9.52
CA VAL A 343 25.80 -25.37 8.97
C VAL A 343 24.45 -24.74 8.66
N LEU A 344 23.93 -24.97 7.45
CA LEU A 344 22.53 -24.75 7.12
C LEU A 344 21.80 -26.10 7.17
N SER A 345 20.81 -26.22 8.05
CA SER A 345 20.01 -27.45 8.22
C SER A 345 18.50 -27.28 8.07
N GLY A 346 18.08 -26.11 7.59
CA GLY A 346 16.69 -25.77 7.34
C GLY A 346 16.49 -25.25 5.92
N SER A 347 15.36 -24.57 5.69
CA SER A 347 15.01 -24.08 4.35
C SER A 347 15.29 -22.59 4.18
N ILE A 348 15.81 -22.21 3.02
CA ILE A 348 15.90 -20.84 2.55
C ILE A 348 14.86 -20.68 1.44
N TYR A 349 13.78 -19.98 1.76
CA TYR A 349 12.77 -19.60 0.77
C TYR A 349 13.10 -18.19 0.27
N GLY A 350 13.65 -18.10 -0.94
CA GLY A 350 13.96 -16.82 -1.58
C GLY A 350 12.70 -16.06 -2.02
N ASN A 351 11.58 -16.76 -2.25
CA ASN A 351 10.30 -16.16 -2.64
C ASN A 351 10.41 -15.23 -3.87
N GLY A 352 11.34 -15.53 -4.79
CA GLY A 352 11.63 -14.74 -5.98
C GLY A 352 12.55 -13.53 -5.73
N HIS A 353 13.04 -13.33 -4.50
CA HIS A 353 13.93 -12.22 -4.15
C HIS A 353 15.40 -12.49 -4.46
N THR A 354 16.15 -11.40 -4.50
CA THR A 354 17.60 -11.42 -4.73
C THR A 354 18.38 -11.12 -3.46
N ILE A 355 19.45 -11.87 -3.22
CA ILE A 355 20.53 -11.46 -2.31
C ILE A 355 21.72 -11.01 -3.15
N SER A 356 22.20 -9.79 -2.95
CA SER A 356 23.22 -9.18 -3.81
C SER A 356 24.45 -8.66 -3.07
N ASN A 357 25.55 -8.52 -3.83
CA ASN A 357 26.80 -7.88 -3.41
C ASN A 357 27.45 -8.54 -2.19
N LEU A 358 27.55 -9.86 -2.22
CA LEU A 358 28.10 -10.65 -1.13
C LEU A 358 29.61 -10.69 -1.22
N SER A 359 30.32 -10.19 -0.20
CA SER A 359 31.79 -10.24 -0.13
C SER A 359 32.29 -11.09 1.03
N LEU A 360 32.91 -12.22 0.71
CA LEU A 360 33.57 -13.12 1.65
C LEU A 360 35.08 -12.94 1.56
N THR A 361 35.76 -12.78 2.70
CA THR A 361 37.23 -12.66 2.74
C THR A 361 37.86 -13.67 3.69
N VAL A 362 38.68 -14.57 3.15
CA VAL A 362 39.42 -15.57 3.93
C VAL A 362 40.88 -15.21 4.01
N THR A 363 41.38 -15.03 5.24
CA THR A 363 42.77 -14.66 5.51
C THR A 363 43.41 -15.53 6.57
N SER A 364 44.73 -15.78 6.45
CA SER A 364 45.50 -16.48 7.49
C SER A 364 46.04 -15.50 8.54
N ARG A 365 45.52 -15.56 9.77
CA ARG A 365 46.00 -14.73 10.91
C ARG A 365 47.25 -15.34 11.55
N LYS A 366 48.07 -14.54 12.23
CA LYS A 366 49.35 -15.01 12.83
C LYS A 366 49.17 -16.10 13.91
N ALA A 367 47.98 -16.15 14.51
CA ALA A 367 47.62 -17.12 15.53
C ALA A 367 46.98 -18.41 14.96
N ASP A 368 46.67 -18.46 13.66
CA ASP A 368 46.05 -19.62 13.05
C ASP A 368 47.08 -20.75 12.96
N MET A 369 46.82 -21.84 13.67
CA MET A 369 47.67 -23.04 13.68
C MET A 369 47.24 -24.08 12.62
N SER A 370 46.13 -23.84 11.92
CA SER A 370 45.64 -24.70 10.85
C SER A 370 46.27 -24.30 9.52
N ASP A 371 46.71 -25.33 8.80
CA ASP A 371 47.23 -25.33 7.45
C ASP A 371 46.14 -25.55 6.39
N HIS A 372 44.86 -25.49 6.78
CA HIS A 372 43.71 -25.66 5.90
C HIS A 372 42.70 -24.51 6.08
N LYS A 373 42.19 -23.99 4.97
CA LYS A 373 41.19 -22.92 4.95
C LYS A 373 40.07 -23.27 3.98
N GLN A 374 38.84 -23.01 4.40
CA GLN A 374 37.68 -23.25 3.58
C GLN A 374 36.77 -22.02 3.53
N ALA A 375 36.05 -21.85 2.44
CA ALA A 375 35.05 -20.78 2.30
C ALA A 375 33.91 -21.15 1.35
N GLY A 376 32.76 -20.60 1.68
CA GLY A 376 31.53 -20.57 0.89
C GLY A 376 30.54 -19.68 1.63
N LEU A 377 29.35 -19.46 1.05
CA LEU A 377 28.25 -18.87 1.82
C LEU A 377 27.92 -19.74 3.04
N PHE A 378 28.00 -21.06 2.87
CA PHE A 378 27.85 -22.05 3.92
C PHE A 378 29.08 -22.95 3.98
N THR A 379 29.48 -23.38 5.18
CA THR A 379 30.50 -24.41 5.32
C THR A 379 29.90 -25.76 4.98
N ARG A 380 28.68 -26.04 5.45
CA ARG A 380 27.97 -27.28 5.15
C ARG A 380 26.47 -27.06 4.98
N LEU A 381 25.88 -27.79 4.03
CA LEU A 381 24.44 -27.99 3.89
C LEU A 381 24.09 -29.38 4.44
N GLU A 382 23.14 -29.48 5.37
CA GLU A 382 22.69 -30.75 5.98
C GLU A 382 21.15 -30.83 5.95
N ASN A 383 20.57 -31.59 5.03
CA ASN A 383 19.11 -31.62 4.82
C ASN A 383 18.52 -30.24 4.51
N ALA A 384 19.31 -29.37 3.87
CA ALA A 384 18.88 -28.02 3.54
C ALA A 384 18.03 -28.00 2.27
N GLU A 385 17.07 -27.08 2.21
CA GLU A 385 16.28 -26.79 1.01
C GLU A 385 16.44 -25.31 0.65
N ILE A 386 16.91 -25.00 -0.56
CA ILE A 386 17.02 -23.62 -1.03
C ILE A 386 16.13 -23.50 -2.25
N SER A 387 15.14 -22.60 -2.22
CA SER A 387 14.22 -22.40 -3.33
C SER A 387 14.02 -20.95 -3.73
N ASP A 388 13.75 -20.73 -5.02
CA ASP A 388 13.25 -19.47 -5.59
C ASP A 388 14.10 -18.26 -5.21
N LEU A 389 15.42 -18.39 -5.35
CA LEU A 389 16.40 -17.42 -4.87
C LEU A 389 17.36 -17.02 -5.99
N THR A 390 17.57 -15.72 -6.14
CA THR A 390 18.66 -15.19 -6.97
C THR A 390 19.81 -14.71 -6.10
N ILE A 391 21.04 -15.09 -6.44
CA ILE A 391 22.28 -14.64 -5.77
C ILE A 391 23.11 -13.85 -6.78
N GLU A 392 23.28 -12.55 -6.53
CA GLU A 392 24.00 -11.64 -7.42
C GLU A 392 25.32 -11.16 -6.82
N ASN A 393 26.37 -11.09 -7.64
CA ASN A 393 27.67 -10.52 -7.28
C ASN A 393 28.27 -11.16 -6.01
N LEU A 394 28.51 -12.46 -6.05
CA LEU A 394 29.19 -13.21 -5.01
C LEU A 394 30.71 -13.16 -5.21
N ASP A 395 31.40 -12.38 -4.37
CA ASP A 395 32.85 -12.23 -4.39
C ASP A 395 33.52 -12.97 -3.23
N ILE A 396 34.33 -13.99 -3.55
CA ILE A 396 35.12 -14.75 -2.60
C ILE A 396 36.60 -14.41 -2.78
N ASN A 397 37.19 -13.79 -1.76
CA ASN A 397 38.57 -13.32 -1.78
C ASN A 397 39.45 -14.10 -0.80
N VAL A 398 40.40 -14.88 -1.32
CA VAL A 398 41.30 -15.72 -0.54
C VAL A 398 42.70 -15.11 -0.51
N ASN A 399 43.23 -14.88 0.68
CA ASN A 399 44.59 -14.37 0.88
C ASN A 399 45.24 -15.09 2.06
N VAL A 400 45.88 -16.22 1.74
CA VAL A 400 46.50 -17.12 2.71
C VAL A 400 48.02 -17.11 2.58
N ARG A 401 48.72 -17.86 3.44
CA ARG A 401 50.19 -18.00 3.37
C ARG A 401 50.56 -19.19 2.50
N SER A 402 51.78 -19.18 1.96
CA SER A 402 52.45 -20.35 1.39
C SER A 402 52.23 -21.60 2.25
N GLY A 403 51.95 -22.74 1.62
CA GLY A 403 51.70 -24.02 2.27
C GLY A 403 50.33 -24.15 2.95
N THR A 404 49.38 -23.24 2.73
CA THR A 404 48.00 -23.37 3.25
C THR A 404 47.12 -24.00 2.19
N HIS A 405 46.50 -25.15 2.52
CA HIS A 405 45.52 -25.82 1.68
C HIS A 405 44.21 -25.02 1.68
N VAL A 406 43.56 -24.92 0.52
CA VAL A 406 42.37 -24.09 0.33
C VAL A 406 41.27 -24.90 -0.34
N THR A 407 40.06 -24.84 0.22
CA THR A 407 38.87 -25.46 -0.36
C THR A 407 37.73 -24.45 -0.45
N ILE A 408 37.32 -24.08 -1.65
CA ILE A 408 36.26 -23.10 -1.89
C ILE A 408 35.10 -23.77 -2.62
N GLY A 409 33.89 -23.61 -2.11
CA GLY A 409 32.66 -23.85 -2.86
C GLY A 409 31.78 -22.62 -2.72
N ALA A 410 31.42 -21.98 -3.84
CA ALA A 410 30.82 -20.65 -3.76
C ALA A 410 29.54 -20.62 -2.90
N LEU A 411 28.66 -21.60 -3.09
CA LEU A 411 27.51 -21.80 -2.21
C LEU A 411 27.91 -22.54 -0.93
N ALA A 412 28.51 -23.73 -1.05
CA ALA A 412 28.91 -24.51 0.11
C ALA A 412 30.14 -25.39 -0.09
N VAL A 413 30.87 -25.68 0.98
CA VAL A 413 32.00 -26.61 0.91
C VAL A 413 31.50 -28.05 0.91
N GLU A 414 30.63 -28.40 1.86
CA GLU A 414 30.05 -29.74 1.97
C GLU A 414 28.52 -29.71 1.82
N SER A 415 27.95 -30.78 1.28
CA SER A 415 26.50 -30.96 1.20
C SER A 415 26.10 -32.41 1.48
N GLU A 416 25.10 -32.59 2.34
CA GLU A 416 24.48 -33.86 2.70
C GLU A 416 22.96 -33.77 2.59
N ASN A 417 22.38 -34.62 1.74
CA ASN A 417 20.94 -34.74 1.49
C ASN A 417 20.19 -33.40 1.28
N SER A 418 20.77 -32.47 0.52
CA SER A 418 20.20 -31.12 0.35
C SER A 418 19.60 -30.90 -1.04
N ARG A 419 18.60 -30.03 -1.17
CA ARG A 419 17.91 -29.74 -2.44
C ARG A 419 18.01 -28.25 -2.77
N LEU A 420 18.31 -27.95 -4.03
CA LEU A 420 18.19 -26.60 -4.59
C LEU A 420 17.15 -26.64 -5.72
N SER A 421 16.21 -25.70 -5.71
CA SER A 421 15.15 -25.60 -6.72
C SER A 421 14.93 -24.15 -7.16
N ASN A 422 14.96 -23.86 -8.46
CA ASN A 422 14.81 -22.48 -8.99
C ASN A 422 15.80 -21.48 -8.34
N VAL A 423 17.09 -21.86 -8.31
CA VAL A 423 18.14 -21.01 -7.74
C VAL A 423 19.04 -20.50 -8.85
N HIS A 424 19.21 -19.18 -8.93
CA HIS A 424 19.96 -18.53 -10.01
C HIS A 424 21.13 -17.75 -9.44
N PHE A 425 22.34 -18.01 -9.93
CA PHE A 425 23.54 -17.24 -9.61
C PHE A 425 23.88 -16.33 -10.79
N ASP A 426 24.05 -15.04 -10.54
CA ASP A 426 24.54 -14.09 -11.55
C ASP A 426 25.74 -13.31 -11.02
N GLY A 427 26.93 -13.63 -11.54
CA GLY A 427 28.19 -13.06 -11.07
C GLY A 427 28.73 -13.79 -9.86
N ILE A 428 29.60 -14.77 -10.11
CA ILE A 428 30.43 -15.42 -9.08
C ILE A 428 31.88 -15.08 -9.38
N THR A 429 32.58 -14.42 -8.46
CA THR A 429 34.01 -14.15 -8.57
C THR A 429 34.77 -14.87 -7.46
N ILE A 430 35.60 -15.84 -7.82
CA ILE A 430 36.52 -16.49 -6.88
C ILE A 430 37.93 -15.98 -7.15
N ASN A 431 38.48 -15.20 -6.23
CA ASN A 431 39.85 -14.70 -6.28
C ASN A 431 40.73 -15.50 -5.31
N SER A 432 41.53 -16.44 -5.83
CA SER A 432 42.38 -17.34 -5.07
C SER A 432 43.78 -17.50 -5.71
N GLY A 433 44.63 -18.35 -5.15
CA GLY A 433 45.99 -18.64 -5.65
C GLY A 433 47.08 -17.71 -5.11
N ARG A 434 46.73 -16.63 -4.40
CA ARG A 434 47.73 -15.81 -3.69
C ARG A 434 48.25 -16.57 -2.48
N GLY A 435 49.50 -17.05 -2.56
CA GLY A 435 50.11 -17.89 -1.53
C GLY A 435 50.05 -19.37 -1.86
N ASP A 436 49.69 -19.74 -3.08
CA ASP A 436 49.89 -21.09 -3.59
C ASP A 436 51.34 -21.25 -4.08
N ASP A 437 52.03 -22.27 -3.58
CA ASP A 437 53.40 -22.65 -3.93
C ASP A 437 53.48 -23.93 -4.75
N GLY A 438 52.33 -24.53 -5.09
CA GLY A 438 52.23 -25.81 -5.80
C GLY A 438 52.47 -27.03 -4.91
N GLU A 439 52.73 -26.85 -3.61
CA GLU A 439 52.76 -27.96 -2.64
C GLU A 439 51.43 -28.11 -1.88
N ALA A 440 50.67 -27.03 -1.70
CA ALA A 440 49.38 -27.05 -1.03
C ALA A 440 48.22 -27.31 -2.01
N ASP A 441 47.25 -28.11 -1.59
CA ASP A 441 46.07 -28.39 -2.40
C ASP A 441 45.12 -27.18 -2.44
N TYR A 442 44.81 -26.70 -3.64
CA TYR A 442 43.80 -25.67 -3.90
C TYR A 442 42.67 -26.27 -4.72
N VAL A 443 41.49 -26.41 -4.11
CA VAL A 443 40.29 -26.97 -4.73
C VAL A 443 39.20 -25.90 -4.77
N LEU A 444 38.81 -25.47 -5.96
CA LEU A 444 37.89 -24.35 -6.16
C LEU A 444 36.68 -24.80 -6.99
N HIS A 445 35.49 -24.68 -6.42
CA HIS A 445 34.22 -24.98 -7.05
C HIS A 445 33.33 -23.73 -7.07
N ASP A 446 32.62 -23.52 -8.17
CA ASP A 446 31.65 -22.44 -8.34
C ASP A 446 30.28 -22.70 -7.68
N LEU A 447 30.01 -23.94 -7.24
CA LEU A 447 28.78 -24.30 -6.54
C LEU A 447 29.07 -25.02 -5.21
N ILE A 448 29.36 -26.32 -5.26
CA ILE A 448 29.60 -27.18 -4.08
C ILE A 448 30.82 -28.07 -4.31
N VAL A 449 31.66 -28.25 -3.27
CA VAL A 449 32.87 -29.11 -3.36
C VAL A 449 32.54 -30.59 -3.16
N SER A 450 31.89 -30.97 -2.06
CA SER A 450 31.56 -32.37 -1.76
C SER A 450 30.14 -32.77 -2.18
N ASP A 451 30.02 -33.92 -2.85
CA ASP A 451 28.81 -34.44 -3.50
C ASP A 451 28.06 -35.52 -2.69
N LYS A 452 28.05 -35.46 -1.35
CA LYS A 452 27.39 -36.47 -0.49
C LYS A 452 25.85 -36.41 -0.51
N GLY A 453 25.26 -36.19 -1.69
CA GLY A 453 23.84 -36.24 -1.97
C GLY A 453 23.23 -34.84 -1.99
N TYR A 454 23.21 -34.20 -3.16
CA TYR A 454 22.37 -33.04 -3.38
C TYR A 454 21.59 -33.17 -4.69
N GLU A 455 20.41 -32.56 -4.73
CA GLU A 455 19.55 -32.51 -5.92
C GLU A 455 19.44 -31.07 -6.41
N LEU A 456 19.59 -30.87 -7.71
CA LEU A 456 19.45 -29.58 -8.38
C LEU A 456 18.26 -29.64 -9.33
N GLU A 457 17.32 -28.72 -9.19
CA GLU A 457 16.20 -28.52 -10.08
C GLU A 457 16.20 -27.06 -10.55
N ASN A 458 16.36 -26.82 -11.86
CA ASN A 458 16.40 -25.46 -12.40
C ASN A 458 17.41 -24.53 -11.68
N VAL A 459 18.63 -25.04 -11.45
CA VAL A 459 19.73 -24.26 -10.86
C VAL A 459 20.67 -23.81 -11.96
N THR A 460 20.93 -22.51 -12.06
CA THR A 460 21.74 -21.93 -13.14
C THR A 460 22.76 -20.94 -12.60
N GLY A 461 23.85 -20.74 -13.33
CA GLY A 461 24.87 -19.75 -13.02
C GLY A 461 25.35 -19.03 -14.28
N THR A 462 25.44 -17.71 -14.23
CA THR A 462 25.99 -16.85 -15.29
C THR A 462 27.13 -15.99 -14.74
N ASN A 463 28.02 -15.53 -15.63
CA ASN A 463 29.12 -14.63 -15.30
C ASN A 463 30.07 -15.16 -14.20
N VAL A 464 30.46 -16.43 -14.30
CA VAL A 464 31.38 -17.07 -13.35
C VAL A 464 32.83 -16.79 -13.73
N THR A 465 33.57 -16.14 -12.83
CA THR A 465 34.99 -15.80 -12.98
C THR A 465 35.80 -16.43 -11.85
N VAL A 466 36.73 -17.32 -12.18
CA VAL A 466 37.66 -17.90 -11.21
C VAL A 466 39.09 -17.47 -11.55
N ASN A 467 39.65 -16.61 -10.70
CA ASN A 467 41.06 -16.21 -10.75
C ASN A 467 41.84 -17.11 -9.80
N ALA A 468 42.53 -18.11 -10.34
CA ALA A 468 43.30 -19.09 -9.58
C ALA A 468 44.77 -19.16 -10.03
N SER A 469 45.60 -19.83 -9.23
CA SER A 469 46.98 -20.19 -9.62
C SER A 469 46.97 -21.30 -10.68
N GLU A 470 48.12 -21.51 -11.33
CA GLU A 470 48.28 -22.61 -12.30
C GLU A 470 48.23 -24.01 -11.67
N PHE A 471 48.37 -24.11 -10.34
CA PHE A 471 48.35 -25.38 -9.61
C PHE A 471 46.98 -25.72 -9.01
N ALA A 472 46.02 -24.78 -9.04
CA ALA A 472 44.70 -24.99 -8.47
C ALA A 472 43.84 -25.92 -9.32
N GLU A 473 43.13 -26.82 -8.66
CA GLU A 473 42.04 -27.60 -9.23
C GLU A 473 40.77 -26.75 -9.27
N VAL A 474 40.31 -26.41 -10.47
CA VAL A 474 39.10 -25.60 -10.69
C VAL A 474 38.03 -26.47 -11.34
N ASN A 475 36.92 -26.66 -10.63
CA ASN A 475 35.76 -27.43 -11.09
C ASN A 475 34.55 -26.51 -11.22
N LEU A 476 34.11 -26.26 -12.45
CA LEU A 476 32.97 -25.39 -12.74
C LEU A 476 31.73 -26.24 -13.06
N HIS A 477 30.70 -26.11 -12.26
CA HIS A 477 29.37 -26.64 -12.53
C HIS A 477 28.65 -25.78 -13.58
N PHE A 478 28.82 -24.47 -13.53
CA PHE A 478 28.24 -23.50 -14.43
C PHE A 478 29.19 -23.22 -15.59
N THR A 479 29.36 -24.20 -16.48
CA THR A 479 30.11 -23.97 -17.72
C THR A 479 29.25 -23.20 -18.72
N GLU A 480 29.79 -22.14 -19.32
CA GLU A 480 29.16 -21.48 -20.47
C GLU A 480 28.89 -22.50 -21.58
N PRO A 481 27.76 -22.40 -22.32
CA PRO A 481 27.60 -23.17 -23.54
C PRO A 481 28.72 -22.78 -24.50
N VAL A 482 29.58 -23.75 -24.83
CA VAL A 482 30.54 -23.59 -25.93
C VAL A 482 29.75 -23.28 -27.18
N THR A 483 29.74 -22.03 -27.61
CA THR A 483 29.35 -21.68 -28.98
C THR A 483 30.43 -22.26 -29.88
N GLU A 484 30.24 -23.48 -30.36
CA GLU A 484 30.97 -23.97 -31.52
C GLU A 484 30.66 -23.02 -32.68
N ASP A 485 31.63 -22.16 -32.98
CA ASP A 485 31.69 -21.38 -34.22
C ASP A 485 31.75 -22.38 -35.39
N PRO A 486 30.77 -22.43 -36.31
CA PRO A 486 30.79 -23.37 -37.41
C PRO A 486 31.69 -22.79 -38.50
N ALA A 487 33.00 -22.90 -38.31
CA ALA A 487 33.96 -22.52 -39.34
C ALA A 487 35.25 -23.34 -39.25
N ASP A 488 35.20 -24.62 -39.67
CA ASP A 488 36.27 -25.19 -40.51
C ASP A 488 35.85 -26.54 -41.15
N GLU A 489 35.18 -26.50 -42.29
CA GLU A 489 35.35 -27.55 -43.32
C GLU A 489 35.34 -26.87 -44.70
N THR A 490 36.51 -26.38 -45.11
CA THR A 490 36.79 -26.23 -46.54
C THR A 490 37.85 -27.23 -46.99
N ALA A 491 37.50 -27.89 -48.11
CA ALA A 491 38.33 -28.63 -49.05
C ALA A 491 38.57 -30.12 -48.76
N ASP A 492 37.85 -30.96 -49.51
CA ASP A 492 38.54 -31.91 -50.38
C ASP A 492 37.77 -32.10 -51.71
N ASP A 493 38.59 -32.26 -52.75
CA ASP A 493 38.32 -32.32 -54.19
C ASP A 493 37.22 -33.29 -54.65
N ASP A 494 36.47 -32.90 -55.68
CA ASP A 494 36.13 -33.84 -56.77
C ASP A 494 35.78 -33.08 -58.08
N GLU A 495 36.65 -33.22 -59.08
CA GLU A 495 36.45 -32.76 -60.45
C GLU A 495 35.39 -33.62 -61.18
N PRO A 496 34.55 -33.03 -62.06
CA PRO A 496 33.70 -33.83 -62.93
C PRO A 496 34.42 -34.27 -64.21
N VAL A 497 34.52 -35.59 -64.37
CA VAL A 497 34.91 -36.30 -65.60
C VAL A 497 33.95 -35.97 -66.74
N THR A 498 34.49 -35.48 -67.85
CA THR A 498 33.78 -35.32 -69.14
C THR A 498 33.61 -36.68 -69.81
N ASP A 499 32.36 -37.11 -70.04
CA ASP A 499 32.03 -38.26 -70.88
C ASP A 499 31.47 -37.77 -72.22
N ASP A 500 32.19 -38.13 -73.28
CA ASP A 500 31.88 -37.87 -74.68
C ASP A 500 30.73 -38.78 -75.13
N THR A 501 29.64 -38.23 -75.67
CA THR A 501 28.80 -38.98 -76.61
C THR A 501 28.01 -38.06 -77.55
N GLU A 502 28.52 -37.92 -78.78
CA GLU A 502 27.74 -37.61 -79.98
C GLU A 502 26.74 -38.75 -80.27
N PRO A 503 25.57 -38.46 -80.89
CA PRO A 503 25.49 -38.64 -82.34
C PRO A 503 24.55 -37.67 -83.12
N ASP A 504 25.08 -37.20 -84.25
CA ASP A 504 24.58 -37.29 -85.63
C ASP A 504 23.25 -36.64 -86.16
N GLU A 505 23.43 -36.03 -87.34
CA GLU A 505 22.52 -35.69 -88.47
C GLU A 505 21.42 -34.58 -88.38
N ALA A 506 21.78 -33.38 -88.88
CA ALA A 506 21.37 -32.69 -90.14
C ALA A 506 19.95 -32.93 -90.76
N PRO A 507 19.41 -32.03 -91.63
CA PRO A 507 20.07 -30.96 -92.41
C PRO A 507 19.66 -29.51 -92.14
#